data_AF-A0A4Q8QJA9-F1
#
_entry.id   AF-A0A4Q8QJA9-F1
#
_cell.length_a   1.000
_cell.length_b   1.000
_cell.length_c   1.000
_cell.angle_alpha   90.00
_cell.angle_beta   90.00
_cell.angle_gamma   90.00
#
_symmetry.space_group_name_H-M   'P 1'
#
loop_
_entity.id
_entity.type
_entity.pdbx_description
1 polymer ?
#
loop_
_entity_poly.entity_id
_entity_poly.type
_entity_poly.pdbx_seq_one_letter_code
_entity_poly.pdbx_strand_id
1 'polypeptide(L)'
;REILARLAKRQGLSLRQSYARVGKFALIKHQRYAHAKQFKRANRALKTLRTYLGRVIRDIARKIEGRTGLLGEIVLERMLALARRVLDQKQHQRGPKVCSLHAPEVGCIGKGKAHRPYEFGVKVSVATNLAPAKGGQFVTHVKALTGNPY
;
A
#
# COMPACT_ATOMS: atom_id res chain seq x y z
N ARG A 1 -3.47 4.38 -7.60
CA ARG A 1 -4.22 5.16 -8.62
C ARG A 1 -5.62 5.51 -8.15
N GLU A 2 -6.49 4.54 -7.87
CA GLU A 2 -7.91 4.82 -7.58
C GLU A 2 -8.11 5.65 -6.31
N ILE A 3 -7.30 5.40 -5.27
CA ILE A 3 -7.28 6.22 -4.07
C ILE A 3 -6.92 7.68 -4.42
N LEU A 4 -5.83 7.89 -5.17
CA LEU A 4 -5.42 9.22 -5.63
C LEU A 4 -6.51 9.92 -6.46
N ALA A 5 -7.18 9.19 -7.37
CA ALA A 5 -8.23 9.78 -8.19
C ALA A 5 -9.45 10.21 -7.36
N ARG A 6 -9.83 9.41 -6.35
CA ARG A 6 -10.89 9.77 -5.41
C ARG A 6 -10.52 10.96 -4.54
N LEU A 7 -9.29 10.99 -4.01
CA LEU A 7 -8.81 12.10 -3.20
C LEU A 7 -8.71 13.39 -4.02
N ALA A 8 -8.18 13.33 -5.25
CA ALA A 8 -8.13 14.46 -6.16
C ALA A 8 -9.54 15.04 -6.41
N LYS A 9 -10.53 14.18 -6.69
CA LYS A 9 -11.93 14.62 -6.87
C LYS A 9 -12.48 15.30 -5.61
N ARG A 10 -12.18 14.78 -4.41
CA ARG A 10 -12.60 15.39 -3.13
C ARG A 10 -11.98 16.77 -2.91
N GLN A 11 -10.76 17.00 -3.39
CA GLN A 11 -10.09 18.30 -3.35
C GLN A 11 -10.43 19.22 -4.53
N GLY A 12 -11.49 18.92 -5.30
CA GLY A 12 -11.88 19.73 -6.46
C GLY A 12 -10.85 19.73 -7.60
N LEU A 13 -9.90 18.78 -7.61
CA LEU A 13 -8.90 18.65 -8.68
C LEU A 13 -9.49 17.86 -9.85
N SER A 14 -9.69 18.54 -10.98
CA SER A 14 -10.01 17.87 -12.24
C SER A 14 -8.76 17.16 -12.77
N LEU A 15 -8.80 15.84 -12.94
CA LEU A 15 -7.67 15.09 -13.53
C LEU A 15 -7.76 15.12 -15.05
N ARG A 16 -6.62 15.27 -15.74
CA ARG A 16 -6.57 15.14 -17.21
C ARG A 16 -7.10 13.77 -17.64
N GLN A 17 -6.76 12.73 -16.88
CA GLN A 17 -7.27 11.39 -17.08
C GLN A 17 -7.18 10.58 -15.78
N SER A 18 -8.29 9.96 -15.36
CA SER A 18 -8.33 9.14 -14.12
C SER A 18 -7.87 7.70 -14.33
N TYR A 19 -7.86 7.22 -15.58
CA TYR A 19 -7.59 5.83 -15.97
C TYR A 19 -8.41 4.77 -15.21
N ALA A 20 -9.56 5.13 -14.62
CA ALA A 20 -10.35 4.21 -13.79
C ALA A 20 -10.78 2.95 -14.58
N ARG A 21 -11.37 3.16 -15.76
CA ARG A 21 -11.85 2.08 -16.64
C ARG A 21 -10.71 1.24 -17.21
N VAL A 22 -9.80 1.86 -17.97
CA VAL A 22 -8.68 1.15 -18.64
C VAL A 22 -7.71 0.53 -17.64
N GLY A 23 -7.56 1.14 -16.47
CA GLY A 23 -6.75 0.63 -15.39
C GLY A 23 -7.31 -0.63 -14.75
N LYS A 24 -8.65 -0.74 -14.60
CA LYS A 24 -9.31 -1.97 -14.16
C LYS A 24 -9.06 -3.11 -15.14
N PHE A 25 -9.22 -2.87 -16.44
CA PHE A 25 -8.94 -3.88 -17.47
C PHE A 25 -7.48 -4.34 -17.49
N ALA A 26 -6.53 -3.41 -17.31
CA ALA A 26 -5.11 -3.75 -17.21
C ALA A 26 -4.80 -4.62 -15.98
N LEU A 27 -5.45 -4.35 -14.84
CA LEU A 27 -5.32 -5.16 -13.62
C LEU A 27 -5.86 -6.58 -13.83
N ILE A 28 -7.06 -6.72 -14.39
CA ILE A 28 -7.66 -8.03 -14.69
C ILE A 28 -6.76 -8.83 -15.63
N LYS A 29 -6.25 -8.19 -16.69
CA LYS A 29 -5.28 -8.83 -17.62
C LYS A 29 -4.04 -9.31 -16.87
N HIS A 30 -3.43 -8.47 -16.04
CA HIS A 30 -2.26 -8.84 -15.24
C HIS A 30 -2.53 -10.06 -14.37
N GLN A 31 -3.64 -10.07 -13.62
CA GLN A 31 -4.02 -11.17 -12.73
C GLN A 31 -4.25 -12.47 -13.50
N ARG A 32 -5.00 -12.43 -14.62
CA ARG A 32 -5.27 -13.62 -15.46
C ARG A 32 -3.99 -14.20 -16.06
N TYR A 33 -3.10 -13.35 -16.58
CA TYR A 33 -1.82 -13.80 -17.12
C TYR A 33 -0.90 -14.36 -16.04
N ALA A 34 -0.85 -13.74 -14.85
CA ALA A 34 -0.06 -14.23 -13.73
C ALA A 34 -0.56 -15.61 -13.26
N HIS A 35 -1.89 -15.78 -13.13
CA HIS A 35 -2.50 -17.06 -12.81
C HIS A 35 -2.14 -18.15 -13.83
N ALA A 36 -2.21 -17.83 -15.12
CA ALA A 36 -1.83 -18.73 -16.21
C ALA A 36 -0.31 -18.89 -16.42
N LYS A 37 0.53 -18.37 -15.51
CA LYS A 37 2.01 -18.36 -15.61
C LYS A 37 2.58 -17.68 -16.87
N GLN A 38 1.80 -16.83 -17.55
CA GLN A 38 2.21 -16.06 -18.72
C GLN A 38 2.92 -14.76 -18.31
N PHE A 39 4.05 -14.87 -17.62
CA PHE A 39 4.71 -13.73 -16.95
C PHE A 39 5.15 -12.62 -17.91
N LYS A 40 5.55 -12.93 -19.15
CA LYS A 40 5.87 -11.90 -20.16
C LYS A 40 4.68 -10.98 -20.43
N ARG A 41 3.47 -11.53 -20.55
CA ARG A 41 2.23 -10.75 -20.76
C ARG A 41 1.77 -10.06 -19.48
N ALA A 42 1.89 -10.74 -18.34
CA ALA A 42 1.59 -10.16 -17.03
C ALA A 42 2.46 -8.92 -16.77
N ASN A 43 3.77 -9.00 -17.03
CA ASN A 43 4.71 -7.90 -16.84
C ASN A 43 4.45 -6.72 -17.78
N ARG A 44 4.02 -6.96 -19.02
CA ARG A 44 3.56 -5.89 -19.92
C ARG A 44 2.35 -5.16 -19.35
N ALA A 45 1.34 -5.89 -18.85
CA ALA A 45 0.18 -5.29 -18.21
C ALA A 45 0.55 -4.51 -16.93
N LEU A 46 1.49 -5.03 -16.13
CA LEU A 46 2.03 -4.35 -14.96
C LEU A 46 2.77 -3.05 -15.32
N LYS A 47 3.58 -3.06 -16.39
CA LYS A 47 4.24 -1.85 -16.91
C LYS A 47 3.21 -0.79 -17.29
N THR A 48 2.12 -1.17 -17.95
CA THR A 48 1.01 -0.27 -18.27
C THR A 48 0.36 0.33 -17.01
N LEU A 49 0.12 -0.48 -15.98
CA LEU A 49 -0.41 0.01 -14.69
C LEU A 49 0.54 1.02 -14.02
N ARG A 50 1.85 0.74 -14.01
CA ARG A 50 2.88 1.66 -13.49
C ARG A 50 2.90 2.97 -14.26
N THR A 51 2.79 2.92 -15.59
CA THR A 51 2.69 4.11 -16.45
C THR A 51 1.46 4.95 -16.10
N TYR A 52 0.28 4.33 -15.95
CA TYR A 52 -0.94 5.05 -15.56
C TYR A 52 -0.81 5.70 -14.19
N LEU A 53 -0.23 4.99 -13.21
CA LEU A 53 0.03 5.55 -11.89
C LEU A 53 0.96 6.77 -11.97
N GLY A 54 2.08 6.66 -12.67
CA GLY A 54 3.05 7.76 -12.82
C GLY A 54 2.48 8.97 -13.56
N ARG A 55 1.56 8.77 -14.51
CA ARG A 55 0.83 9.88 -15.16
C ARG A 55 -0.09 10.60 -14.18
N VAL A 56 -0.85 9.87 -13.37
CA VAL A 56 -1.74 10.45 -12.34
C VAL A 56 -0.92 11.19 -11.28
N ILE A 57 0.18 10.62 -10.81
CA ILE A 57 1.07 11.28 -9.83
C ILE A 57 1.59 12.61 -10.38
N ARG A 58 2.09 12.64 -11.62
CA ARG A 58 2.59 13.87 -12.26
C ARG A 58 1.48 14.90 -12.51
N ASP A 59 0.28 14.46 -12.88
CA ASP A 59 -0.84 15.37 -13.10
C ASP A 59 -1.29 16.04 -11.81
N ILE A 60 -1.40 15.27 -10.73
CA ILE A 60 -1.75 15.81 -9.41
C ILE A 60 -0.63 16.71 -8.89
N ALA A 61 0.64 16.28 -8.96
CA ALA A 61 1.76 17.05 -8.45
C ALA A 61 1.82 18.47 -9.06
N ARG A 62 1.65 18.59 -10.38
CA ARG A 62 1.62 19.88 -11.09
C ARG A 62 0.43 20.78 -10.72
N LYS A 63 -0.66 20.20 -10.21
CA LYS A 63 -1.88 20.95 -9.84
C LYS A 63 -1.90 21.36 -8.37
N ILE A 64 -1.07 20.74 -7.55
CA ILE A 64 -0.89 21.09 -6.14
C ILE A 64 0.25 22.10 -5.97
N GLU A 65 1.17 22.20 -6.92
CA GLU A 65 2.23 23.20 -6.91
C GLU A 65 1.65 24.62 -6.69
N GLY A 66 2.00 25.24 -5.55
CA GLY A 66 1.50 26.56 -5.14
C GLY A 66 0.19 26.58 -4.34
N ARG A 67 -0.46 25.44 -4.08
CA ARG A 67 -1.61 25.31 -3.18
C ARG A 67 -1.12 24.86 -1.81
N THR A 68 -1.28 25.70 -0.79
CA THR A 68 -0.89 25.37 0.59
C THR A 68 -2.03 25.72 1.55
N GLY A 69 -2.23 24.88 2.56
CA GLY A 69 -2.91 25.26 3.80
C GLY A 69 -4.17 24.48 4.19
N LEU A 70 -4.67 23.53 3.39
CA LEU A 70 -5.88 22.76 3.75
C LEU A 70 -5.55 21.34 4.23
N LEU A 71 -6.23 20.86 5.28
CA LEU A 71 -6.14 19.47 5.79
C LEU A 71 -6.31 18.43 4.67
N GLY A 72 -7.14 18.74 3.69
CA GLY A 72 -7.36 17.91 2.52
C GLY A 72 -6.14 17.75 1.62
N GLU A 73 -5.30 18.77 1.53
CA GLU A 73 -4.05 18.78 0.76
C GLU A 73 -2.99 17.93 1.47
N ILE A 74 -2.87 18.04 2.79
CA ILE A 74 -1.94 17.23 3.61
C ILE A 74 -2.18 15.73 3.39
N VAL A 75 -3.45 15.29 3.39
CA VAL A 75 -3.80 13.88 3.15
C VAL A 75 -3.44 13.47 1.72
N LEU A 76 -3.68 14.34 0.75
CA LEU A 76 -3.36 14.08 -0.65
C LEU A 76 -1.84 14.00 -0.90
N GLU A 77 -1.07 14.90 -0.29
CA GLU A 77 0.40 14.91 -0.32
C GLU A 77 1.00 13.66 0.31
N ARG A 78 0.52 13.26 1.50
CA ARG A 78 0.93 12.00 2.13
C ARG A 78 0.66 10.80 1.23
N MET A 79 -0.52 10.77 0.58
CA MET A 79 -0.86 9.69 -0.34
C MET A 79 -0.03 9.73 -1.63
N LEU A 80 0.34 10.93 -2.12
CA LEU A 80 1.26 11.07 -3.25
C LEU A 80 2.65 10.55 -2.91
N ALA A 81 3.18 10.86 -1.72
CA ALA A 81 4.45 10.34 -1.25
C ALA A 81 4.44 8.81 -1.19
N LEU A 82 3.38 8.20 -0.62
CA LEU A 82 3.19 6.75 -0.62
C LEU A 82 3.09 6.16 -2.03
N ALA A 83 2.38 6.83 -2.94
CA ALA A 83 2.22 6.36 -4.31
C ALA A 83 3.54 6.41 -5.10
N ARG A 84 4.39 7.43 -4.87
CA ARG A 84 5.75 7.49 -5.42
C ARG A 84 6.60 6.35 -4.89
N ARG A 85 6.58 6.12 -3.58
CA ARG A 85 7.29 4.99 -2.96
C ARG A 85 6.89 3.63 -3.54
N VAL A 86 5.59 3.40 -3.75
CA VAL A 86 5.10 2.16 -4.41
C VAL A 86 5.56 2.06 -5.86
N LEU A 87 5.63 3.18 -6.59
CA LEU A 87 6.12 3.20 -7.96
C LEU A 87 7.63 2.87 -8.02
N ASP A 88 8.41 3.39 -7.10
CA ASP A 88 9.86 3.20 -7.06
C ASP A 88 10.27 1.85 -6.46
N GLN A 89 9.37 1.21 -5.72
CA GLN A 89 9.61 -0.08 -5.09
C GLN A 89 9.98 -1.15 -6.12
N LYS A 90 11.13 -1.80 -5.89
CA LYS A 90 11.64 -2.91 -6.72
C LYS A 90 11.28 -4.25 -6.09
N GLN A 91 11.13 -5.29 -6.92
CA GLN A 91 10.74 -6.64 -6.49
C GLN A 91 11.66 -7.18 -5.38
N HIS A 92 12.98 -7.10 -5.57
CA HIS A 92 13.99 -7.62 -4.63
C HIS A 92 14.59 -6.54 -3.72
N GLN A 93 13.92 -5.39 -3.58
CA GLN A 93 14.37 -4.38 -2.62
C GLN A 93 14.35 -4.94 -1.20
N ARG A 94 15.40 -4.69 -0.43
CA ARG A 94 15.45 -4.95 1.02
C ARG A 94 14.99 -3.70 1.78
N GLY A 95 14.55 -3.88 3.02
CA GLY A 95 14.05 -2.80 3.86
C GLY A 95 12.54 -2.57 3.74
N PRO A 96 12.03 -1.44 4.26
CA PRO A 96 10.61 -1.27 4.48
C PRO A 96 9.84 -1.14 3.16
N LYS A 97 8.95 -2.09 2.89
CA LYS A 97 8.06 -2.11 1.73
C LYS A 97 6.67 -1.64 2.11
N VAL A 98 6.01 -0.94 1.19
CA VAL A 98 4.59 -0.59 1.34
C VAL A 98 3.78 -1.80 0.91
N CYS A 99 3.17 -2.47 1.89
CA CYS A 99 2.31 -3.63 1.68
C CYS A 99 0.84 -3.25 1.51
N SER A 100 0.40 -2.20 2.23
CA SER A 100 -0.95 -1.64 2.15
C SER A 100 -0.87 -0.13 1.98
N LEU A 101 -1.74 0.42 1.12
CA LEU A 101 -1.87 1.88 0.95
C LEU A 101 -2.73 2.53 2.04
N HIS A 102 -3.61 1.76 2.67
CA HIS A 102 -4.51 2.26 3.72
C HIS A 102 -3.87 2.21 5.12
N ALA A 103 -2.89 1.33 5.32
CA ALA A 103 -2.15 1.15 6.56
C ALA A 103 -0.66 0.90 6.20
N PRO A 104 0.12 1.94 5.87
CA PRO A 104 1.50 1.79 5.40
C PRO A 104 2.47 1.23 6.46
N GLU A 105 2.08 1.24 7.73
CA GLU A 105 2.81 0.67 8.87
C GLU A 105 2.78 -0.87 8.93
N VAL A 106 1.82 -1.52 8.25
CA VAL A 106 1.71 -2.99 8.29
C VAL A 106 2.76 -3.66 7.40
N GLY A 107 3.35 -4.73 7.91
CA GLY A 107 4.24 -5.61 7.16
C GLY A 107 3.48 -6.74 6.46
N CYS A 108 4.17 -7.44 5.57
CA CYS A 108 3.73 -8.72 5.01
C CYS A 108 4.50 -9.83 5.72
N ILE A 109 3.80 -10.67 6.49
CA ILE A 109 4.39 -11.70 7.34
C ILE A 109 4.07 -13.08 6.77
N GLY A 110 5.09 -13.94 6.67
CA GLY A 110 4.92 -15.33 6.28
C GLY A 110 4.17 -16.12 7.36
N LYS A 111 3.05 -16.75 7.00
CA LYS A 111 2.22 -17.58 7.90
C LYS A 111 2.65 -19.04 7.98
N GLY A 112 3.47 -19.52 7.04
CA GLY A 112 3.79 -20.94 6.89
C GLY A 112 2.63 -21.82 6.38
N LYS A 113 1.50 -21.23 5.98
CA LYS A 113 0.34 -21.97 5.45
C LYS A 113 0.39 -22.01 3.92
N ALA A 114 0.34 -23.21 3.33
CA ALA A 114 0.45 -23.38 1.87
C ALA A 114 -0.64 -22.61 1.08
N HIS A 115 -1.90 -22.67 1.51
CA HIS A 115 -3.02 -22.01 0.82
C HIS A 115 -3.10 -20.49 1.08
N ARG A 116 -2.44 -19.98 2.13
CA ARG A 116 -2.41 -18.56 2.49
C ARG A 116 -1.05 -18.21 3.12
N PRO A 117 0.01 -18.11 2.30
CA PRO A 117 1.38 -18.03 2.79
C PRO A 117 1.70 -16.72 3.50
N TYR A 118 0.89 -15.67 3.31
CA TYR A 118 1.13 -14.34 3.85
C TYR A 118 -0.08 -13.77 4.59
N GLU A 119 0.20 -12.92 5.57
CA GLU A 119 -0.75 -12.01 6.19
C GLU A 119 -0.21 -10.59 6.28
N PHE A 120 -1.11 -9.62 6.39
CA PHE A 120 -0.75 -8.23 6.66
C PHE A 120 -0.95 -7.94 8.14
N GLY A 121 0.09 -7.42 8.80
CA GLY A 121 0.01 -7.08 10.21
C GLY A 121 1.33 -6.60 10.81
N VAL A 122 1.32 -6.38 12.11
CA VAL A 122 2.49 -6.07 12.93
C VAL A 122 2.54 -7.13 14.03
N LYS A 123 3.71 -7.72 14.27
CA LYS A 123 3.87 -8.64 15.39
C LYS A 123 3.84 -7.86 16.70
N VAL A 124 3.23 -8.42 17.74
CA VAL A 124 3.18 -7.80 19.07
C VAL A 124 3.78 -8.78 20.07
N SER A 125 4.65 -8.28 20.95
CA SER A 125 5.11 -8.99 22.13
C SER A 125 4.20 -8.61 23.29
N VAL A 126 3.64 -9.61 23.96
CA VAL A 126 2.79 -9.47 25.14
C VAL A 126 3.41 -10.30 26.24
N ALA A 127 3.65 -9.71 27.40
CA ALA A 127 4.10 -10.41 28.59
C ALA A 127 3.00 -10.38 29.64
N THR A 128 2.78 -11.51 30.30
CA THR A 128 1.85 -11.66 31.42
C THR A 128 2.57 -12.10 32.67
N ASN A 129 1.95 -11.93 33.83
CA ASN A 129 2.39 -12.61 35.05
C ASN A 129 2.40 -14.14 34.86
N LEU A 130 3.33 -14.84 35.52
CA LEU A 130 3.47 -16.30 35.41
C LEU A 130 2.26 -17.04 36.00
N ALA A 131 1.85 -16.67 37.22
CA ALA A 131 0.68 -17.22 37.90
C ALA A 131 -0.41 -16.14 38.04
N PRO A 132 -1.71 -16.50 37.97
CA PRO A 132 -2.81 -15.56 38.22
C PRO A 132 -2.68 -14.90 39.60
N ALA A 133 -2.84 -13.59 39.65
CA ALA A 133 -2.99 -12.86 40.92
C ALA A 133 -4.45 -12.93 41.38
N LYS A 134 -4.78 -12.39 42.56
CA LYS A 134 -6.16 -12.37 43.09
C LYS A 134 -7.18 -11.74 42.12
N GLY A 135 -6.73 -10.83 41.24
CA GLY A 135 -7.54 -10.22 40.18
C GLY A 135 -7.43 -10.88 38.80
N GLY A 136 -6.75 -12.03 38.67
CA GLY A 136 -6.58 -12.78 37.42
C GLY A 136 -5.20 -12.60 36.75
N GLN A 137 -5.18 -12.76 35.42
CA GLN A 137 -3.99 -12.60 34.59
C GLN A 137 -3.81 -11.12 34.21
N PHE A 138 -2.62 -10.58 34.42
CA PHE A 138 -2.30 -9.20 34.09
C PHE A 138 -1.27 -9.15 32.96
N VAL A 139 -1.52 -8.26 31.99
CA VAL A 139 -0.54 -7.93 30.96
C VAL A 139 0.43 -6.90 31.56
N THR A 140 1.68 -7.30 31.75
CA THR A 140 2.73 -6.47 32.34
C THR A 140 3.49 -5.66 31.31
N HIS A 141 3.51 -6.10 30.06
CA HIS A 141 4.19 -5.41 28.96
C HIS A 141 3.53 -5.71 27.61
N VAL A 142 3.41 -4.67 26.77
CA VAL A 142 2.98 -4.78 25.38
C VAL A 142 3.93 -3.96 24.51
N LYS A 143 4.45 -4.56 23.45
CA LYS A 143 5.28 -3.86 22.47
C LYS A 143 4.98 -4.31 21.06
N ALA A 144 4.70 -3.35 20.18
CA ALA A 144 4.66 -3.59 18.75
C ALA A 144 6.09 -3.80 18.22
N LEU A 145 6.30 -4.91 17.53
CA LEU A 145 7.54 -5.24 16.83
C LEU A 145 7.38 -4.79 15.38
N THR A 146 7.58 -3.49 15.17
CA THR A 146 7.51 -2.87 13.84
C THR A 146 8.69 -3.31 12.98
N GLY A 147 8.42 -3.62 11.70
CA GLY A 147 9.43 -4.02 10.73
C GLY A 147 9.08 -5.33 10.02
N ASN A 148 9.99 -5.76 9.13
CA ASN A 148 9.91 -7.08 8.52
C ASN A 148 10.95 -7.98 9.22
N PRO A 149 10.54 -8.88 10.13
CA PRO A 149 11.46 -9.70 10.93
C PRO A 149 12.14 -10.84 10.14
N TYR A 150 11.92 -10.92 8.82
CA TYR A 150 12.50 -11.91 7.91
C TYR A 150 13.08 -11.24 6.66
#